data_AF-A0A955C0W3-F1
#
_entry.id   AF-A0A955C0W3-F1
#
_cell.length_a   1.000
_cell.length_b   1.000
_cell.length_c   1.000
_cell.angle_alpha   90.00
_cell.angle_beta   90.00
_cell.angle_gamma   90.00
#
_symmetry.space_group_name_H-M   'P 1'
#
loop_
_entity.id
_entity.type
_entity.pdbx_description
1 polymer ?
#
loop_
_entity_poly.entity_id
_entity_poly.type
_entity_poly.pdbx_seq_one_letter_code
_entity_poly.pdbx_strand_id
1 'polypeptide(L)'
;MAARAVADARSQPERLHLAYLDCYPLPRGAKRRCIAAIAGNTASRVAARSRAYTTAFGYEAERLGFRAFLRDLDKPCAAINDGPLYNVKKNAYHVECVDGHRYDMRYDESGWTLVR
;
A
#
# COMPACT_ATOMS: atom_id res chain seq x y z
N MET A 1 -15.38 12.36 -4.90
CA MET A 1 -15.26 11.20 -3.97
C MET A 1 -13.81 10.74 -3.79
N ALA A 2 -13.03 10.56 -4.87
CA ALA A 2 -11.63 10.13 -4.77
C ALA A 2 -10.75 11.05 -3.92
N ALA A 3 -10.84 12.37 -4.06
CA ALA A 3 -10.07 13.33 -3.26
C ALA A 3 -10.29 13.17 -1.74
N ARG A 4 -11.54 12.91 -1.31
CA ARG A 4 -11.84 12.65 0.10
C ARG A 4 -11.28 11.32 0.57
N ALA A 5 -11.35 10.28 -0.25
CA ALA A 5 -10.77 8.98 0.08
C ALA A 5 -9.25 9.05 0.25
N VAL A 6 -8.57 9.83 -0.60
CA VAL A 6 -7.12 10.10 -0.51
C VAL A 6 -6.80 10.89 0.77
N ALA A 7 -7.55 11.94 1.08
CA ALA A 7 -7.35 12.71 2.31
C ALA A 7 -7.59 11.86 3.57
N ASP A 8 -8.65 11.06 3.58
CA ASP A 8 -8.99 10.17 4.69
C ASP A 8 -7.93 9.06 4.84
N ALA A 9 -7.31 8.59 3.75
CA ALA A 9 -6.18 7.66 3.82
C ALA A 9 -4.96 8.35 4.45
N ARG A 10 -4.54 9.52 3.97
CA ARG A 10 -3.38 10.27 4.48
C ARG A 10 -3.46 10.67 5.95
N SER A 11 -4.67 10.73 6.52
CA SER A 11 -4.88 11.02 7.94
C SER A 11 -4.78 9.79 8.84
N GLN A 12 -4.64 8.59 8.27
CA GLN A 12 -4.46 7.36 9.03
C GLN A 12 -3.03 7.23 9.57
N PRO A 13 -2.83 6.49 10.67
CA PRO A 13 -1.51 6.19 11.17
C PRO A 13 -0.77 5.24 10.23
N GLU A 14 0.55 5.34 10.20
CA GLU A 14 1.40 4.56 9.32
C GLU A 14 1.26 3.05 9.46
N ARG A 15 1.03 2.55 10.67
CA ARG A 15 0.74 1.12 10.91
C ARG A 15 -0.41 0.59 10.06
N LEU A 16 -1.39 1.45 9.74
CA LEU A 16 -2.50 1.08 8.86
C LEU A 16 -2.01 0.96 7.43
N HIS A 17 -1.15 1.87 6.98
CA HIS A 17 -0.54 1.83 5.65
C HIS A 17 0.31 0.57 5.44
N LEU A 18 1.13 0.22 6.44
CA LEU A 18 1.89 -1.04 6.43
C LEU A 18 0.97 -2.27 6.39
N ALA A 19 -0.12 -2.28 7.16
CA ALA A 19 -1.09 -3.38 7.09
C ALA A 19 -1.76 -3.49 5.70
N TYR A 20 -2.10 -2.36 5.06
CA TYR A 20 -2.62 -2.37 3.69
C TYR A 20 -1.59 -2.88 2.69
N LEU A 21 -0.32 -2.50 2.87
CA LEU A 21 0.82 -3.00 2.12
C LEU A 21 0.96 -4.53 2.27
N ASP A 22 0.82 -5.11 3.46
CA ASP A 22 0.87 -6.57 3.68
C ASP A 22 -0.28 -7.32 2.99
N CYS A 23 -1.42 -6.66 2.76
CA CYS A 23 -2.51 -7.23 1.98
C CYS A 23 -2.27 -7.14 0.46
N TYR A 24 -1.34 -6.30 0.01
CA TYR A 24 -1.11 -6.00 -1.40
C TYR A 24 -0.77 -7.23 -2.28
N PRO A 25 0.14 -8.14 -1.87
CA PRO A 25 0.60 -9.23 -2.71
C PRO A 25 -0.37 -10.41 -2.72
N LEU A 26 -1.41 -10.38 -1.89
CA LEU A 26 -2.37 -11.46 -1.75
C LEU A 26 -3.27 -11.58 -2.99
N PRO A 27 -3.71 -12.80 -3.34
CA PRO A 27 -4.68 -13.00 -4.40
C PRO A 27 -6.01 -12.31 -4.02
N ARG A 28 -6.76 -11.85 -5.03
CA ARG A 28 -7.96 -11.00 -4.87
C ARG A 28 -8.92 -11.42 -3.75
N GLY A 29 -9.19 -12.72 -3.60
CA GLY A 29 -10.06 -13.25 -2.55
C GLY A 29 -9.49 -13.09 -1.13
N ALA A 30 -8.19 -13.37 -0.97
CA ALA A 30 -7.47 -13.20 0.29
C ALA A 30 -7.23 -11.72 0.60
N LYS A 31 -6.84 -10.91 -0.40
CA LYS A 31 -6.69 -9.46 -0.28
C LYS A 31 -7.95 -8.80 0.26
N ARG A 32 -9.13 -9.16 -0.28
CA ARG A 32 -10.42 -8.64 0.21
C ARG A 32 -10.67 -8.96 1.70
N ARG A 33 -10.35 -10.18 2.14
CA ARG A 33 -10.49 -10.58 3.55
C ARG A 33 -9.50 -9.85 4.45
N CYS A 34 -8.25 -9.73 4.00
CA CYS A 34 -7.19 -9.00 4.69
C CYS A 34 -7.58 -7.53 4.92
N ILE A 35 -8.02 -6.83 3.86
CA ILE A 35 -8.50 -5.45 3.95
C ILE A 35 -9.74 -5.34 4.85
N ALA A 36 -10.68 -6.29 4.78
CA ALA A 36 -11.85 -6.30 5.65
C ALA A 36 -11.49 -6.44 7.13
N ALA A 37 -10.46 -7.24 7.46
CA ALA A 37 -9.97 -7.37 8.83
C ALA A 37 -9.33 -6.07 9.34
N ILE A 38 -8.58 -5.35 8.49
CA ILE A 38 -8.05 -4.02 8.82
C ILE A 38 -9.20 -3.03 9.06
N ALA A 39 -10.19 -3.01 8.16
CA ALA A 39 -11.33 -2.10 8.24
C ALA A 39 -12.24 -2.37 9.45
N GLY A 40 -12.36 -3.63 9.90
CA GLY A 40 -13.09 -3.98 11.12
C GLY A 40 -12.43 -3.47 12.40
N ASN A 41 -11.10 -3.29 12.40
CA ASN A 41 -10.31 -2.79 13.52
C ASN A 41 -10.03 -1.28 13.48
N THR A 42 -10.20 -0.66 12.32
CA THR A 42 -10.11 0.79 12.17
C THR A 42 -11.49 1.38 12.48
N ALA A 43 -11.59 2.49 13.22
CA ALA A 43 -12.84 3.15 13.62
C ALA A 43 -13.69 3.73 12.46
N SER A 44 -13.62 3.11 11.29
CA SER A 44 -13.99 3.65 10.02
C SER A 44 -15.26 2.95 9.53
N ARG A 45 -16.39 3.56 9.87
CA ARG A 45 -17.67 3.52 9.12
C ARG A 45 -17.51 3.81 7.61
N VAL A 46 -16.29 4.08 7.16
CA VAL A 46 -15.82 4.25 5.79
C VAL A 46 -16.10 3.03 4.91
N ALA A 47 -16.15 1.82 5.47
CA ALA A 47 -16.57 0.61 4.74
C ALA A 47 -18.03 0.69 4.23
N ALA A 48 -18.85 1.59 4.79
CA ALA A 48 -20.20 1.89 4.29
C ALA A 48 -20.22 2.86 3.10
N ARG A 49 -19.06 3.37 2.65
CA ARG A 49 -18.95 4.25 1.48
C ARG A 49 -18.77 3.42 0.21
N SER A 50 -19.23 3.97 -0.92
CA SER A 50 -19.30 3.30 -2.22
C SER A 50 -17.99 2.61 -2.64
N ARG A 51 -18.09 1.60 -3.53
CA ARG A 51 -16.93 0.87 -4.07
C ARG A 51 -15.82 1.79 -4.58
N ALA A 52 -16.17 2.89 -5.23
CA ALA A 52 -15.20 3.88 -5.73
C ALA A 52 -14.39 4.53 -4.61
N TYR A 53 -15.02 4.83 -3.48
CA TYR A 53 -14.34 5.36 -2.30
C TYR A 53 -13.32 4.34 -1.77
N THR A 54 -13.77 3.09 -1.54
CA THR A 54 -12.92 2.06 -0.93
C THR A 54 -11.71 1.72 -1.80
N THR A 55 -11.90 1.68 -3.12
CA THR A 55 -10.79 1.50 -4.07
C THR A 55 -9.77 2.63 -3.96
N ALA A 56 -10.21 3.90 -3.98
CA ALA A 56 -9.31 5.05 -3.92
C ALA A 56 -8.56 5.13 -2.58
N PHE A 57 -9.26 4.85 -1.47
CA PHE A 57 -8.65 4.80 -0.15
C PHE A 57 -7.59 3.69 -0.06
N GLY A 58 -7.94 2.47 -0.49
CA GLY A 58 -7.04 1.33 -0.43
C GLY A 58 -5.78 1.54 -1.27
N TYR A 59 -5.95 2.08 -2.48
CA TYR A 59 -4.82 2.39 -3.37
C TYR A 59 -3.87 3.45 -2.76
N GLU A 60 -4.39 4.51 -2.15
CA GLU A 60 -3.56 5.52 -1.48
C GLU A 60 -2.86 4.94 -0.24
N ALA A 61 -3.58 4.13 0.57
CA ALA A 61 -3.02 3.49 1.74
C ALA A 61 -1.88 2.52 1.39
N GLU A 62 -2.03 1.76 0.31
CA GLU A 62 -0.99 0.88 -0.22
C GLU A 62 0.26 1.68 -0.61
N ARG A 63 0.12 2.77 -1.39
CA ARG A 63 1.23 3.66 -1.76
C ARG A 63 1.97 4.26 -0.56
N LEU A 64 1.21 4.74 0.42
CA LEU A 64 1.79 5.27 1.65
C LEU A 64 2.51 4.18 2.44
N GLY A 65 2.03 2.93 2.38
CA GLY A 65 2.68 1.77 2.98
C GLY A 65 4.03 1.48 2.34
N PHE A 66 4.10 1.48 1.01
CA PHE A 66 5.38 1.32 0.30
C PHE A 66 6.39 2.42 0.66
N ARG A 67 5.94 3.68 0.77
CA ARG A 67 6.81 4.78 1.18
C ARG A 67 7.28 4.61 2.62
N ALA A 68 6.39 4.20 3.54
CA ALA A 68 6.73 3.93 4.93
C ALA A 68 7.77 2.81 5.03
N PHE A 69 7.56 1.70 4.32
CA PHE A 69 8.52 0.59 4.25
C PHE A 69 9.91 1.05 3.78
N LEU A 70 9.98 1.85 2.71
CA LEU A 70 11.26 2.38 2.22
C LEU A 70 11.93 3.28 3.27
N ARG A 71 11.16 4.12 3.95
CA ARG A 71 11.67 4.99 5.00
C ARG A 71 12.19 4.20 6.21
N ASP A 72 11.52 3.14 6.61
CA ASP A 72 11.95 2.25 7.71
C ASP A 72 13.28 1.53 7.38
N LEU A 73 13.60 1.38 6.10
CA LEU A 73 14.88 0.87 5.60
C LEU A 73 15.91 1.97 5.26
N ASP A 74 15.65 3.20 5.69
CA ASP A 74 16.48 4.39 5.42
C ASP A 74 16.75 4.59 3.92
N LYS A 75 15.73 4.34 3.08
CA LYS A 75 15.80 4.57 1.64
C LYS A 75 15.17 5.91 1.24
N PRO A 76 15.86 6.72 0.43
CA PRO A 76 15.32 8.00 -0.02
C PRO A 76 14.14 7.80 -0.97
N CYS A 77 12.97 8.32 -0.61
CA CYS A 77 11.81 8.35 -1.49
C CYS A 77 10.88 9.50 -1.07
N ALA A 78 10.98 10.64 -1.77
CA ALA A 78 10.21 11.83 -1.45
C ALA A 78 8.69 11.56 -1.49
N ALA A 79 8.25 10.93 -2.58
CA ALA A 79 6.88 10.50 -2.80
C ALA A 79 6.84 9.35 -3.80
N ILE A 80 5.78 8.56 -3.79
CA ILE A 80 5.49 7.52 -4.78
C ILE A 80 4.27 7.98 -5.55
N ASN A 81 4.33 8.08 -6.88
CA ASN A 81 3.24 8.57 -7.73
C ASN A 81 2.29 7.49 -8.22
N ASP A 82 2.72 6.23 -8.23
CA ASP A 82 1.92 5.09 -8.65
C ASP A 82 2.17 3.93 -7.70
N GLY A 83 1.12 3.15 -7.42
CA GLY A 83 1.28 1.90 -6.68
C GLY A 83 2.28 0.98 -7.42
N PRO A 84 3.06 0.17 -6.71
CA PRO A 84 4.09 -0.65 -7.32
C PRO A 84 3.54 -1.58 -8.38
N LEU A 85 4.39 -1.90 -9.34
CA LEU A 85 4.03 -2.74 -10.46
C LEU A 85 4.74 -4.08 -10.34
N TYR A 86 3.98 -5.16 -10.37
CA TYR A 86 4.56 -6.49 -10.33
C TYR A 86 5.29 -6.81 -11.64
N ASN A 87 6.60 -7.02 -11.55
CA ASN A 87 7.47 -7.43 -12.64
C ASN A 87 7.68 -8.95 -12.59
N VAL A 88 7.00 -9.66 -13.50
CA VAL A 88 7.06 -11.13 -13.61
C VAL A 88 8.48 -11.62 -13.87
N LYS A 89 9.29 -10.91 -14.67
CA LYS A 89 10.66 -11.32 -14.99
C LYS A 89 11.59 -11.29 -13.78
N LYS A 90 11.37 -10.32 -12.88
CA LYS A 90 12.16 -10.15 -11.66
C LYS A 90 11.56 -10.82 -10.43
N ASN A 91 10.33 -11.33 -10.53
CA ASN A 91 9.55 -11.83 -9.39
C ASN A 91 9.56 -10.81 -8.23
N ALA A 92 9.26 -9.55 -8.55
CA ALA A 92 9.38 -8.41 -7.65
C ALA A 92 8.40 -7.29 -8.02
N TYR A 93 8.04 -6.47 -7.04
CA TYR A 93 7.26 -5.25 -7.16
C TYR A 93 8.19 -4.06 -7.37
N HIS A 94 8.02 -3.39 -8.49
CA HIS A 94 8.79 -2.20 -8.84
C HIS A 94 8.11 -0.95 -8.29
N VAL A 95 8.84 -0.16 -7.51
CA VAL A 95 8.43 1.14 -6.98
C VAL A 95 9.31 2.21 -7.60
N GLU A 96 8.69 3.24 -8.17
CA GLU A 96 9.38 4.44 -8.66
C GLU A 96 8.93 5.65 -7.85
N CYS A 97 9.90 6.33 -7.26
CA CYS A 97 9.73 7.55 -6.49
C CYS A 97 9.78 8.77 -7.42
N VAL A 98 9.12 9.85 -7.01
CA VAL A 98 9.02 11.10 -7.80
C VAL A 98 10.39 11.77 -8.02
N ASP A 99 11.32 11.53 -7.12
CA ASP A 99 12.72 11.97 -7.19
C ASP A 99 13.61 11.08 -8.07
N GLY A 100 13.04 10.07 -8.72
CA GLY A 100 13.75 9.17 -9.64
C GLY A 100 14.39 7.96 -8.97
N HIS A 101 14.28 7.82 -7.64
CA HIS A 101 14.72 6.60 -6.97
C HIS A 101 13.82 5.42 -7.33
N ARG A 102 14.45 4.25 -7.57
CA ARG A 102 13.78 3.03 -7.98
C ARG A 102 14.15 1.88 -7.06
N TYR A 103 13.15 1.11 -6.67
CA TYR A 103 13.29 -0.02 -5.76
C TYR A 103 12.53 -1.21 -6.30
N ASP A 104 13.15 -2.38 -6.23
CA ASP A 104 12.47 -3.64 -6.43
C ASP A 104 12.25 -4.30 -5.06
N MET A 105 11.04 -4.78 -4.83
CA MET A 105 10.60 -5.33 -3.53
C MET A 105 10.00 -6.72 -3.70
N ARG A 106 10.18 -7.60 -2.73
CA ARG A 106 9.53 -8.91 -2.70
C ARG A 106 8.76 -9.07 -1.39
N TYR A 107 7.68 -9.84 -1.44
CA TYR A 107 6.96 -10.27 -0.26
C TYR A 107 7.08 -11.79 -0.13
N ASP A 108 7.54 -12.24 1.03
CA ASP A 108 7.64 -13.66 1.39
C ASP A 108 7.10 -13.90 2.82
N GLU A 109 7.38 -15.07 3.40
CA GLU A 109 6.91 -15.44 4.75
C GLU A 109 7.43 -14.51 5.85
N SER A 110 8.56 -13.83 5.61
CA SER A 110 9.16 -12.85 6.54
C SER A 110 8.64 -11.43 6.31
N GLY A 111 7.76 -11.22 5.31
CA GLY A 111 7.20 -9.93 4.95
C GLY A 111 7.90 -9.29 3.76
N TRP A 112 7.85 -7.95 3.71
CA TRP A 112 8.45 -7.17 2.63
C TRP A 112 9.96 -7.06 2.77
N THR A 113 10.69 -7.24 1.66
CA THR A 113 12.13 -7.06 1.57
C THR A 113 12.53 -6.33 0.29
N LEU A 114 13.66 -5.62 0.31
CA LEU A 114 14.26 -5.06 -0.89
C LEU A 114 15.06 -6.13 -1.62
N VAL A 115 14.94 -6.15 -2.95
CA VAL A 115 15.74 -7.00 -3.82
C VAL A 115 16.65 -6.15 -4.72
N ARG A 116 17.79 -6.71 -5.11
CA ARG A 116 18.77 -6.04 -5.99
C ARG A 116 18.38 -6.11 -7.46
#